data_AF-A7INF0-F1
#
_entry.id   AF-A7INF0-F1
#
_cell.length_a   1.000
_cell.length_b   1.000
_cell.length_c   1.000
_cell.angle_alpha   90.00
_cell.angle_beta   90.00
_cell.angle_gamma   90.00
#
_symmetry.space_group_name_H-M   'P 1'
#
loop_
_entity.id
_entity.type
_entity.pdbx_description
1 polymer ?
#
loop_
_entity_poly.entity_id
_entity_poly.type
_entity_poly.pdbx_seq_one_letter_code
_entity_poly.pdbx_strand_id
1 'polypeptide(L)'
;MKRGPSLHFLPRIPAALHQSCPPRAGAATAGSGAGAKLAAALAGCLAVAGCGSIETLGSKIDPLYGVSASPRVVAEGDPVPRGGGGYKVGKPYTIAGRTYVPAENPNYTAEGLASWYGKDFHGRKTANGEIFDMGSISAAHKTLPMPSYVRVTNLANKRSIIVRVNNRGPYVGDRLIDVSYRAADMLGFAKFGVARVRVDYMGRAPIDEDDDIKLASTLRTDGTLADLKGTSPVMVASARPFVPDVPSVRAVPASAPPSAEAPIPPSRPYDLGTSGSPASNAGSVAVASASGWSSGPAPVSGLGFAGVPAESAR
;
A
#
# COMPACT_ATOMS: atom_id res chain seq x y z
N MET A 1 1.62 -29.10 -68.50
CA MET A 1 3.08 -29.34 -68.37
C MET A 1 3.52 -28.75 -67.02
N LYS A 2 3.45 -29.48 -65.89
CA LYS A 2 4.50 -30.33 -65.27
C LYS A 2 5.92 -29.74 -65.35
N ARG A 3 6.46 -29.22 -64.23
CA ARG A 3 7.71 -29.67 -63.57
C ARG A 3 7.62 -29.35 -62.07
N GLY A 4 8.04 -30.32 -61.25
CA GLY A 4 7.96 -30.35 -59.79
C GLY A 4 9.18 -29.73 -59.06
N PRO A 5 9.30 -29.98 -57.74
CA PRO A 5 9.99 -29.09 -56.80
C PRO A 5 11.44 -29.47 -56.52
N SER A 6 12.26 -28.48 -56.12
CA SER A 6 13.63 -28.68 -55.64
C SER A 6 13.67 -28.68 -54.11
N LEU A 7 14.13 -29.80 -53.56
CA LEU A 7 14.49 -30.04 -52.16
C LEU A 7 15.99 -29.78 -51.97
N HIS A 8 16.37 -28.92 -51.02
CA HIS A 8 17.71 -28.84 -50.40
C HIS A 8 17.56 -27.96 -49.13
N PHE A 9 18.23 -28.14 -48.00
CA PHE A 9 19.01 -29.21 -47.37
C PHE A 9 19.24 -28.63 -45.95
N LEU A 10 18.74 -29.26 -44.88
CA LEU A 10 18.95 -28.81 -43.50
C LEU A 10 20.38 -29.15 -43.05
N PRO A 11 21.14 -28.23 -42.43
CA PRO A 11 22.36 -28.60 -41.73
C PRO A 11 22.07 -29.12 -40.31
N ARG A 12 22.85 -30.15 -40.00
CA ARG A 12 22.85 -31.09 -38.89
C ARG A 12 23.24 -30.44 -37.55
N ILE A 13 22.52 -30.79 -36.50
CA ILE A 13 22.84 -30.54 -35.09
C ILE A 13 24.02 -31.43 -34.68
N PRO A 14 25.11 -30.91 -34.05
CA PRO A 14 26.07 -31.75 -33.35
C PRO A 14 25.63 -32.00 -31.91
N ALA A 15 25.77 -33.27 -31.53
CA ALA A 15 25.38 -33.88 -30.29
C ALA A 15 26.14 -33.36 -29.06
N ALA A 16 25.44 -33.42 -27.92
CA ALA A 16 25.91 -33.13 -26.58
C ALA A 16 27.12 -34.01 -26.20
N LEU A 17 28.20 -33.37 -25.73
CA LEU A 17 29.26 -34.05 -24.98
C LEU A 17 28.86 -34.15 -23.50
N HIS A 18 28.67 -35.39 -23.06
CA HIS A 18 28.67 -35.83 -21.67
C HIS A 18 30.00 -35.45 -21.00
N GLN A 19 29.96 -34.63 -19.96
CA GLN A 19 31.09 -34.44 -19.03
C GLN A 19 30.87 -35.31 -17.80
N SER A 20 31.68 -36.35 -17.70
CA SER A 20 31.81 -37.26 -16.57
C SER A 20 32.59 -36.61 -15.42
N CYS A 21 32.00 -36.64 -14.23
CA CYS A 21 32.60 -36.28 -12.95
C CYS A 21 33.60 -37.36 -12.48
N PRO A 22 34.84 -37.03 -12.08
CA PRO A 22 35.74 -38.00 -11.45
C PRO A 22 35.49 -38.11 -9.93
N PRO A 23 35.61 -39.31 -9.34
CA PRO A 23 35.49 -39.49 -7.89
C PRO A 23 36.76 -39.02 -7.17
N ARG A 24 36.57 -38.27 -6.08
CA ARG A 24 37.65 -37.85 -5.18
C ARG A 24 38.02 -39.01 -4.26
N ALA A 25 39.22 -39.54 -4.46
CA ALA A 25 39.86 -40.54 -3.61
C ALA A 25 40.14 -39.99 -2.20
N GLY A 26 40.05 -40.87 -1.22
CA GLY A 26 40.30 -40.60 0.19
C GLY A 26 41.77 -40.40 0.52
N ALA A 27 42.00 -39.75 1.66
CA ALA A 27 43.24 -39.82 2.41
C ALA A 27 42.87 -40.07 3.88
N ALA A 28 43.02 -41.31 4.30
CA ALA A 28 43.12 -41.69 5.70
C ALA A 28 44.60 -41.63 6.09
N THR A 29 44.94 -40.93 7.17
CA THR A 29 46.14 -41.24 7.96
C THR A 29 45.83 -41.09 9.44
N ALA A 30 46.30 -42.09 10.17
CA ALA A 30 46.11 -42.33 11.58
C ALA A 30 47.05 -41.47 12.45
N GLY A 31 46.67 -41.28 13.72
CA GLY A 31 47.51 -40.66 14.73
C GLY A 31 46.88 -40.76 16.12
N SER A 32 47.18 -41.86 16.80
CA SER A 32 46.81 -42.25 18.15
C SER A 32 47.32 -41.30 19.25
N GLY A 33 46.53 -41.08 20.30
CA GLY A 33 46.96 -40.49 21.56
C GLY A 33 45.90 -40.62 22.64
N ALA A 34 46.05 -41.63 23.51
CA ALA A 34 45.18 -41.92 24.65
C ALA A 34 45.39 -40.93 25.81
N GLY A 35 44.34 -40.69 26.60
CA GLY A 35 44.47 -39.98 27.88
C GLY A 35 43.13 -39.60 28.51
N ALA A 36 42.50 -40.54 29.22
CA ALA A 36 41.33 -40.30 30.07
C ALA A 36 41.73 -39.73 31.44
N LYS A 37 41.11 -38.61 31.87
CA LYS A 37 40.90 -38.18 33.27
C LYS A 37 39.62 -37.31 33.31
N LEU A 38 38.49 -37.84 33.77
CA LEU A 38 37.96 -37.87 35.15
C LEU A 38 37.44 -36.52 35.69
N ALA A 39 36.12 -36.49 35.92
CA ALA A 39 35.37 -35.84 37.02
C ALA A 39 35.23 -34.30 37.12
N ALA A 40 33.95 -33.89 37.02
CA ALA A 40 33.19 -33.05 37.95
C ALA A 40 33.62 -31.60 38.21
N ALA A 41 32.73 -30.64 37.89
CA ALA A 41 32.13 -29.76 38.90
C ALA A 41 30.98 -28.93 38.29
N LEU A 42 29.87 -28.93 39.03
CA LEU A 42 28.70 -28.08 38.89
C LEU A 42 29.02 -26.61 39.20
N ALA A 43 28.09 -25.77 38.73
CA ALA A 43 27.71 -24.46 39.25
C ALA A 43 28.47 -23.23 38.74
N GLY A 44 27.71 -22.37 38.04
CA GLY A 44 28.00 -20.94 37.97
C GLY A 44 27.95 -20.36 36.56
N CYS A 45 26.75 -20.02 36.08
CA CYS A 45 26.45 -18.69 35.53
C CYS A 45 25.00 -18.62 35.05
N LEU A 46 24.15 -18.17 35.96
CA LEU A 46 22.82 -17.66 35.71
C LEU A 46 22.96 -16.24 35.12
N ALA A 47 22.92 -16.11 33.79
CA ALA A 47 22.65 -14.89 32.99
C ALA A 47 22.89 -15.31 31.52
N VAL A 48 21.93 -15.33 30.62
CA VAL A 48 21.26 -14.17 30.05
C VAL A 48 19.85 -14.59 29.60
N ALA A 49 18.83 -14.00 30.23
CA ALA A 49 17.58 -13.76 29.54
C ALA A 49 17.84 -12.63 28.53
N GLY A 50 17.73 -12.94 27.24
CA GLY A 50 18.02 -11.99 26.17
C GLY A 50 17.42 -12.44 24.86
N CYS A 51 16.22 -11.91 24.60
CA CYS A 51 15.53 -11.76 23.33
C CYS A 51 15.68 -12.84 22.26
N GLY A 52 14.54 -13.48 21.95
CA GLY A 52 14.33 -14.12 20.66
C GLY A 52 14.57 -13.13 19.52
N SER A 53 15.63 -13.39 18.75
CA SER A 53 15.69 -12.97 17.36
C SER A 53 14.96 -14.04 16.56
N ILE A 54 13.63 -13.91 16.46
CA ILE A 54 12.96 -14.38 15.25
C ILE A 54 13.57 -13.51 14.16
N GLU A 55 14.57 -14.05 13.45
CA GLU A 55 15.00 -13.46 12.21
C GLU A 55 13.78 -13.41 11.30
N THR A 56 13.20 -12.22 11.19
CA THR A 56 12.25 -11.87 10.14
C THR A 56 12.87 -12.39 8.84
N LEU A 57 12.25 -13.43 8.28
CA LEU A 57 12.60 -14.02 6.99
C LEU A 57 12.75 -12.90 5.97
N GLY A 58 14.00 -12.47 5.79
CA GLY A 58 14.34 -11.35 4.94
C GLY A 58 13.91 -11.68 3.53
N SER A 59 12.90 -10.97 3.06
CA SER A 59 12.51 -10.89 1.67
C SER A 59 13.72 -10.55 0.80
N LYS A 60 14.35 -11.57 0.19
CA LYS A 60 15.55 -11.41 -0.65
C LYS A 60 15.11 -10.89 -2.01
N ILE A 61 15.26 -9.57 -2.23
CA ILE A 61 15.22 -9.00 -3.58
C ILE A 61 16.46 -9.51 -4.32
N ASP A 62 16.23 -10.20 -5.43
CA ASP A 62 17.27 -10.94 -6.16
C ASP A 62 18.40 -10.01 -6.65
N PRO A 63 19.68 -10.29 -6.32
CA PRO A 63 20.83 -9.57 -6.86
C PRO A 63 20.99 -9.63 -8.38
N LEU A 64 20.23 -10.49 -9.09
CA LEU A 64 20.33 -10.74 -10.53
C LEU A 64 20.37 -9.49 -11.41
N TYR A 65 19.79 -8.38 -10.94
CA TYR A 65 19.70 -7.13 -11.70
C TYR A 65 20.81 -6.12 -11.40
N GLY A 66 21.76 -6.43 -10.52
CA GLY A 66 22.90 -5.58 -10.20
C GLY A 66 22.53 -4.25 -9.51
N VAL A 67 21.30 -4.13 -9.02
CA VAL A 67 20.80 -2.95 -8.29
C VAL A 67 20.35 -3.36 -6.89
N SER A 68 20.85 -2.67 -5.88
CA SER A 68 20.38 -2.86 -4.50
C SER A 68 18.95 -2.35 -4.37
N ALA A 69 18.15 -3.04 -3.56
CA ALA A 69 16.83 -2.55 -3.18
C ALA A 69 16.93 -1.18 -2.50
N SER A 70 15.99 -0.28 -2.80
CA SER A 70 15.92 1.04 -2.15
C SER A 70 15.67 0.92 -0.64
N PRO A 71 16.07 1.90 0.17
CA PRO A 71 15.85 1.86 1.62
C PRO A 71 14.36 1.71 1.97
N ARG A 72 14.06 0.86 2.97
CA ARG A 72 12.75 0.82 3.63
C ARG A 72 12.71 1.96 4.65
N VAL A 73 11.74 2.85 4.49
CA VAL A 73 11.57 4.06 5.31
C VAL A 73 10.29 4.03 6.15
N VAL A 74 9.39 3.08 5.87
CA VAL A 74 8.17 2.82 6.66
C VAL A 74 8.15 1.34 7.04
N ALA A 75 7.84 1.04 8.31
CA ALA A 75 7.74 -0.33 8.80
C ALA A 75 6.48 -1.02 8.28
N GLU A 76 6.44 -2.34 8.39
CA GLU A 76 5.24 -3.09 8.02
C GLU A 76 4.13 -2.82 9.06
N GLY A 77 2.95 -2.42 8.59
CA GLY A 77 1.80 -2.06 9.42
C GLY A 77 1.63 -0.57 9.69
N ASP A 78 2.67 0.24 9.50
CA ASP A 78 2.59 1.69 9.63
C ASP A 78 1.90 2.32 8.41
N PRO A 79 1.14 3.42 8.59
CA PRO A 79 0.56 4.14 7.47
C PRO A 79 1.66 4.73 6.58
N VAL A 80 1.60 4.43 5.28
CA VAL A 80 2.55 4.96 4.30
C VAL A 80 2.15 6.38 3.90
N PRO A 81 2.98 7.42 4.14
CA PRO A 81 2.64 8.77 3.72
C PRO A 81 2.66 8.88 2.19
N ARG A 82 1.71 9.63 1.65
CA ARG A 82 1.54 9.88 0.22
C ARG A 82 2.37 11.10 -0.23
N GLY A 83 2.75 11.13 -1.49
CA GLY A 83 3.56 12.21 -2.07
C GLY A 83 5.06 12.11 -1.78
N GLY A 84 5.75 13.26 -1.83
CA GLY A 84 7.18 13.37 -1.53
C GLY A 84 8.11 12.86 -2.64
N GLY A 85 7.56 12.60 -3.83
CA GLY A 85 8.32 12.32 -5.04
C GLY A 85 8.54 13.56 -5.89
N GLY A 86 9.25 13.39 -7.01
CA GLY A 86 9.43 14.44 -8.02
C GLY A 86 9.02 13.97 -9.41
N TYR A 87 8.64 14.92 -10.25
CA TYR A 87 8.44 14.63 -11.66
C TYR A 87 9.78 14.30 -12.35
N LYS A 88 9.84 13.19 -13.08
CA LYS A 88 10.96 12.87 -13.96
C LYS A 88 10.57 11.93 -15.10
N VAL A 89 11.13 12.21 -16.27
CA VAL A 89 11.28 11.23 -17.36
C VAL A 89 12.47 10.33 -17.03
N GLY A 90 13.61 10.93 -16.66
CA GLY A 90 14.82 10.22 -16.28
C GLY A 90 15.76 9.99 -17.47
N LYS A 91 17.04 9.75 -17.16
CA LYS A 91 18.07 9.44 -18.16
C LYS A 91 17.97 7.97 -18.62
N PRO A 92 18.49 7.63 -19.81
CA PRO A 92 18.69 6.25 -20.20
C PRO A 92 19.44 5.46 -19.12
N TYR A 93 19.07 4.20 -18.92
CA TYR A 93 19.66 3.34 -17.90
C TYR A 93 19.71 1.89 -18.36
N THR A 94 20.65 1.11 -17.84
CA THR A 94 20.87 -0.28 -18.24
C THR A 94 20.69 -1.20 -17.04
N ILE A 95 19.89 -2.26 -17.21
CA ILE A 95 19.67 -3.31 -16.21
C ILE A 95 19.89 -4.66 -16.89
N ALA A 96 20.73 -5.52 -16.31
CA ALA A 96 21.06 -6.84 -16.85
C ALA A 96 21.37 -6.84 -18.37
N GLY A 97 22.15 -5.85 -18.83
CA GLY A 97 22.56 -5.72 -20.24
C GLY A 97 21.50 -5.14 -21.19
N ARG A 98 20.29 -4.84 -20.72
CA ARG A 98 19.23 -4.20 -21.51
C ARG A 98 19.15 -2.71 -21.20
N THR A 99 19.23 -1.87 -22.24
CA THR A 99 19.13 -0.41 -22.11
C THR A 99 17.69 0.05 -22.29
N TYR A 100 17.20 0.83 -21.34
CA TYR A 100 15.89 1.47 -21.36
C TYR A 100 16.06 2.97 -21.53
N VAL A 101 15.26 3.56 -22.41
CA VAL A 101 15.24 5.00 -22.68
C VAL A 101 13.88 5.55 -22.29
N PRO A 102 13.74 6.12 -21.08
CA PRO A 102 12.53 6.82 -20.71
C PRO A 102 12.24 8.00 -21.64
N ALA A 103 10.97 8.17 -22.01
CA ALA A 103 10.53 9.22 -22.90
C ALA A 103 9.07 9.60 -22.60
N GLU A 104 8.71 10.85 -22.88
CA GLU A 104 7.31 11.25 -22.94
C GLU A 104 6.70 10.72 -24.24
N ASN A 105 5.59 10.00 -24.12
CA ASN A 105 4.80 9.58 -25.25
C ASN A 105 3.30 9.74 -24.91
N PRO A 106 2.68 10.86 -25.30
CA PRO A 106 1.28 11.13 -25.02
C PRO A 106 0.31 10.11 -25.61
N ASN A 107 0.73 9.39 -26.66
CA ASN A 107 -0.08 8.40 -27.39
C ASN A 107 0.36 6.97 -27.05
N TYR A 108 1.04 6.76 -25.93
CA TYR A 108 1.54 5.45 -25.56
C TYR A 108 0.39 4.45 -25.33
N THR A 109 0.40 3.38 -26.12
CA THR A 109 -0.42 2.19 -25.92
C THR A 109 0.42 0.96 -26.18
N ALA A 110 0.34 -0.03 -25.30
CA ALA A 110 1.08 -1.28 -25.44
C ALA A 110 0.34 -2.45 -24.80
N GLU A 111 0.50 -3.64 -25.37
CA GLU A 111 0.05 -4.89 -24.77
C GLU A 111 1.23 -5.73 -24.32
N GLY A 112 1.07 -6.43 -23.21
CA GLY A 112 2.10 -7.31 -22.69
C GLY A 112 1.70 -7.98 -21.39
N LEU A 113 2.65 -8.65 -20.75
CA LEU A 113 2.41 -9.29 -19.46
C LEU A 113 2.51 -8.25 -18.34
N ALA A 114 1.50 -8.21 -17.49
CA ALA A 114 1.56 -7.59 -16.18
C ALA A 114 1.95 -8.61 -15.11
N SER A 115 2.67 -8.15 -14.09
CA SER A 115 2.72 -8.83 -12.80
C SER A 115 2.44 -7.84 -11.66
N TRP A 116 2.67 -8.24 -10.42
CA TRP A 116 2.52 -7.36 -9.28
C TRP A 116 3.64 -7.54 -8.27
N TYR A 117 3.97 -6.46 -7.57
CA TYR A 117 5.03 -6.41 -6.56
C TYR A 117 4.41 -6.29 -5.16
N GLY A 118 4.96 -7.09 -4.24
CA GLY A 118 4.35 -7.38 -2.94
C GLY A 118 5.07 -6.77 -1.74
N LYS A 119 4.91 -7.42 -0.59
CA LYS A 119 5.38 -6.99 0.74
C LYS A 119 6.86 -6.61 0.82
N ASP A 120 7.69 -7.22 -0.02
CA ASP A 120 9.15 -7.03 -0.03
C ASP A 120 9.54 -5.57 -0.33
N PHE A 121 8.72 -4.92 -1.17
CA PHE A 121 8.89 -3.53 -1.58
C PHE A 121 8.14 -2.54 -0.69
N HIS A 122 7.16 -3.00 0.11
CA HIS A 122 6.32 -2.13 0.92
C HIS A 122 7.17 -1.25 1.86
N GLY A 123 6.82 0.03 1.94
CA GLY A 123 7.52 1.02 2.75
C GLY A 123 8.88 1.45 2.19
N ARG A 124 9.29 0.99 0.99
CA ARG A 124 10.54 1.42 0.34
C ARG A 124 10.34 2.60 -0.60
N LYS A 125 11.40 3.38 -0.82
CA LYS A 125 11.39 4.47 -1.80
C LYS A 125 11.23 3.94 -3.24
N THR A 126 10.33 4.52 -4.01
CA THR A 126 10.19 4.26 -5.44
C THR A 126 11.25 5.03 -6.23
N ALA A 127 11.33 4.74 -7.54
CA ALA A 127 12.24 5.47 -8.42
C ALA A 127 12.01 6.99 -8.38
N ASN A 128 10.77 7.49 -8.28
CA ASN A 128 10.50 8.94 -8.24
C ASN A 128 10.59 9.58 -6.85
N GLY A 129 10.88 8.80 -5.79
CA GLY A 129 11.04 9.31 -4.43
C GLY A 129 9.80 9.20 -3.55
N GLU A 130 8.66 8.80 -4.10
CA GLU A 130 7.49 8.39 -3.31
C GLU A 130 7.81 7.13 -2.49
N ILE A 131 6.93 6.76 -1.56
CA ILE A 131 7.05 5.51 -0.80
C ILE A 131 6.04 4.52 -1.35
N PHE A 132 6.52 3.32 -1.69
CA PHE A 132 5.65 2.29 -2.22
C PHE A 132 4.75 1.72 -1.13
N ASP A 133 3.45 1.69 -1.44
CA ASP A 133 2.44 1.02 -0.66
C ASP A 133 1.73 -0.03 -1.52
N MET A 134 1.71 -1.27 -1.05
CA MET A 134 1.07 -2.36 -1.78
C MET A 134 -0.47 -2.26 -1.76
N GLY A 135 -1.03 -1.50 -0.81
CA GLY A 135 -2.45 -1.18 -0.71
C GLY A 135 -2.90 -0.02 -1.61
N SER A 136 -1.96 0.77 -2.14
CA SER A 136 -2.24 1.90 -3.05
C SER A 136 -2.59 1.46 -4.47
N ILE A 137 -3.12 2.36 -5.30
CA ILE A 137 -3.39 2.10 -6.73
C ILE A 137 -2.23 2.60 -7.59
N SER A 138 -1.10 1.89 -7.54
CA SER A 138 0.16 2.28 -8.19
C SER A 138 0.77 1.20 -9.09
N ALA A 139 1.77 1.58 -9.88
CA ALA A 139 2.48 0.73 -10.83
C ALA A 139 3.93 1.17 -11.10
N ALA A 140 4.72 0.23 -11.62
CA ALA A 140 6.06 0.41 -12.14
C ALA A 140 6.07 0.22 -13.66
N HIS A 141 6.72 1.14 -14.37
CA HIS A 141 6.91 1.07 -15.82
C HIS A 141 8.35 1.43 -16.24
N LYS A 142 8.85 0.79 -17.29
CA LYS A 142 10.24 0.88 -17.74
C LYS A 142 10.62 2.28 -18.22
N THR A 143 9.72 2.93 -18.97
CA THR A 143 10.07 4.12 -19.78
C THR A 143 9.10 5.29 -19.69
N LEU A 144 7.97 5.15 -19.01
CA LEU A 144 6.98 6.24 -18.92
C LEU A 144 7.46 7.33 -17.94
N PRO A 145 7.07 8.60 -18.16
CA PRO A 145 7.32 9.65 -17.17
C PRO A 145 6.66 9.31 -15.84
N MET A 146 7.21 9.80 -14.74
CA MET A 146 6.66 9.60 -13.40
C MET A 146 6.59 10.94 -12.67
N PRO A 147 5.57 11.20 -11.84
CA PRO A 147 4.36 10.38 -11.75
C PRO A 147 3.45 10.59 -12.97
N SER A 148 2.79 9.52 -13.43
CA SER A 148 1.80 9.57 -14.52
C SER A 148 0.63 8.64 -14.26
N TYR A 149 -0.50 8.86 -14.92
CA TYR A 149 -1.60 7.89 -14.92
C TYR A 149 -1.55 7.02 -16.16
N VAL A 150 -1.86 5.73 -15.98
CA VAL A 150 -2.11 4.80 -17.08
C VAL A 150 -3.36 4.01 -16.81
N ARG A 151 -4.14 3.73 -17.86
CA ARG A 151 -5.23 2.76 -17.81
C ARG A 151 -4.62 1.38 -18.04
N VAL A 152 -4.89 0.46 -17.13
CA VAL A 152 -4.53 -0.95 -17.27
C VAL A 152 -5.80 -1.74 -17.51
N THR A 153 -5.86 -2.47 -18.61
CA THR A 153 -6.99 -3.34 -18.96
C THR A 153 -6.53 -4.77 -18.98
N ASN A 154 -7.10 -5.62 -18.12
CA ASN A 154 -6.88 -7.06 -18.16
C ASN A 154 -7.66 -7.65 -19.35
N LEU A 155 -6.93 -8.21 -20.32
CA LEU A 155 -7.52 -8.63 -21.58
C LEU A 155 -8.36 -9.90 -21.47
N ALA A 156 -8.13 -10.70 -20.42
CA ALA A 156 -8.84 -11.96 -20.18
C ALA A 156 -10.26 -11.74 -19.62
N ASN A 157 -10.42 -10.81 -18.68
CA ASN A 157 -11.70 -10.55 -18.00
C ASN A 157 -12.31 -9.17 -18.33
N LYS A 158 -11.65 -8.38 -19.18
CA LYS A 158 -12.04 -7.02 -19.60
C LYS A 158 -12.16 -6.00 -18.46
N ARG A 159 -11.64 -6.31 -17.27
CA ARG A 159 -11.58 -5.34 -16.18
C ARG A 159 -10.54 -4.26 -16.51
N SER A 160 -10.84 -3.02 -16.17
CA SER A 160 -9.89 -1.93 -16.33
C SER A 160 -9.89 -0.99 -15.13
N ILE A 161 -8.73 -0.42 -14.84
CA ILE A 161 -8.54 0.57 -13.76
C ILE A 161 -7.43 1.53 -14.17
N ILE A 162 -7.48 2.76 -13.68
CA ILE A 162 -6.40 3.72 -13.84
C ILE A 162 -5.46 3.64 -12.63
N VAL A 163 -4.17 3.58 -12.88
CA VAL A 163 -3.13 3.45 -11.87
C VAL A 163 -2.08 4.55 -11.99
N ARG A 164 -1.45 4.90 -10.86
CA ARG A 164 -0.33 5.84 -10.80
C ARG A 164 0.99 5.13 -11.07
N VAL A 165 1.70 5.51 -12.12
CA VAL A 165 3.06 5.07 -12.39
C VAL A 165 4.04 5.96 -11.64
N ASN A 166 4.69 5.42 -10.61
CA ASN A 166 5.66 6.13 -9.77
C ASN A 166 7.01 5.39 -9.63
N ASN A 167 7.13 4.20 -10.21
CA ASN A 167 8.33 3.39 -10.11
C ASN A 167 8.86 2.89 -11.47
N ARG A 168 10.12 2.43 -11.48
CA ARG A 168 10.78 1.80 -12.63
C ARG A 168 10.76 0.28 -12.50
N GLY A 169 10.86 -0.40 -13.65
CA GLY A 169 10.66 -1.84 -13.79
C GLY A 169 9.37 -2.14 -14.57
N PRO A 170 8.95 -3.40 -14.70
CA PRO A 170 9.64 -4.63 -14.27
C PRO A 170 10.93 -4.92 -15.04
N TYR A 171 11.84 -5.69 -14.45
CA TYR A 171 13.05 -6.18 -15.12
C TYR A 171 13.04 -7.71 -15.32
N VAL A 172 12.02 -8.39 -14.80
CA VAL A 172 11.83 -9.83 -14.95
C VAL A 172 11.21 -10.13 -16.32
N GLY A 173 12.02 -10.75 -17.19
CA GLY A 173 11.60 -11.14 -18.55
C GLY A 173 11.10 -9.95 -19.37
N ASP A 174 10.07 -10.21 -20.17
CA ASP A 174 9.48 -9.22 -21.09
C ASP A 174 8.17 -8.65 -20.57
N ARG A 175 7.99 -8.60 -19.22
CA ARG A 175 6.84 -7.97 -18.60
C ARG A 175 6.77 -6.48 -18.96
N LEU A 176 5.56 -6.01 -19.25
CA LEU A 176 5.29 -4.64 -19.66
C LEU A 176 5.18 -3.72 -18.44
N ILE A 177 4.42 -4.15 -17.44
CA ILE A 177 4.07 -3.34 -16.28
C ILE A 177 3.99 -4.22 -15.04
N ASP A 178 4.36 -3.65 -13.90
CA ASP A 178 4.15 -4.26 -12.60
C ASP A 178 3.19 -3.36 -11.85
N VAL A 179 2.13 -3.90 -11.24
CA VAL A 179 1.14 -3.11 -10.48
C VAL A 179 1.22 -3.43 -8.99
N SER A 180 0.64 -2.60 -8.14
CA SER A 180 0.48 -2.91 -6.72
C SER A 180 -0.41 -4.13 -6.51
N TYR A 181 -0.30 -4.77 -5.35
CA TYR A 181 -1.17 -5.90 -4.99
C TYR A 181 -2.66 -5.51 -5.07
N ARG A 182 -3.03 -4.34 -4.53
CA ARG A 182 -4.41 -3.84 -4.59
C ARG A 182 -4.91 -3.67 -6.02
N ALA A 183 -4.11 -3.10 -6.92
CA ALA A 183 -4.48 -2.95 -8.32
C ALA A 183 -4.64 -4.31 -9.03
N ALA A 184 -3.75 -5.28 -8.75
CA ALA A 184 -3.85 -6.63 -9.29
C ALA A 184 -5.09 -7.38 -8.81
N ASP A 185 -5.48 -7.18 -7.54
CA ASP A 185 -6.70 -7.76 -6.97
C ASP A 185 -7.95 -7.20 -7.66
N MET A 186 -8.02 -5.88 -7.83
CA MET A 186 -9.11 -5.21 -8.53
C MET A 186 -9.21 -5.63 -10.00
N LEU A 187 -8.07 -5.76 -10.69
CA LEU A 187 -7.97 -6.29 -12.06
C LEU A 187 -8.22 -7.81 -12.15
N GLY A 188 -8.36 -8.50 -11.02
CA GLY A 188 -8.71 -9.91 -10.96
C GLY A 188 -7.59 -10.86 -11.38
N PHE A 189 -6.33 -10.50 -11.15
CA PHE A 189 -5.19 -11.39 -11.44
C PHE A 189 -4.19 -11.60 -10.31
N ALA A 190 -4.40 -11.01 -9.13
CA ALA A 190 -3.50 -11.19 -7.98
C ALA A 190 -3.21 -12.68 -7.69
N LYS A 191 -4.24 -13.53 -7.68
CA LYS A 191 -4.10 -14.98 -7.43
C LYS A 191 -3.35 -15.76 -8.52
N PHE A 192 -3.37 -15.28 -9.77
CA PHE A 192 -2.65 -15.91 -10.88
C PHE A 192 -1.19 -15.41 -10.99
N GLY A 193 -0.86 -14.30 -10.31
CA GLY A 193 0.46 -13.68 -10.33
C GLY A 193 0.74 -12.84 -11.57
N VAL A 194 0.26 -13.27 -12.74
CA VAL A 194 0.45 -12.58 -14.03
C VAL A 194 -0.84 -12.52 -14.84
N ALA A 195 -0.95 -11.52 -15.70
CA ALA A 195 -2.04 -11.41 -16.68
C ALA A 195 -1.56 -10.71 -17.95
N ARG A 196 -2.20 -11.00 -19.09
CA ARG A 196 -1.98 -10.20 -20.30
C ARG A 196 -2.85 -8.95 -20.24
N VAL A 197 -2.23 -7.78 -20.38
CA VAL A 197 -2.89 -6.48 -20.22
C VAL A 197 -2.63 -5.57 -21.41
N ARG A 198 -3.47 -4.56 -21.57
CA ARG A 198 -3.20 -3.35 -22.33
C ARG A 198 -2.95 -2.19 -21.37
N VAL A 199 -1.95 -1.37 -21.68
CA VAL A 199 -1.57 -0.16 -20.93
C VAL A 199 -1.71 1.04 -21.85
N ASP A 200 -2.58 1.98 -21.50
CA ASP A 200 -2.78 3.24 -22.22
C ASP A 200 -2.37 4.41 -21.33
N TYR A 201 -1.57 5.34 -21.85
CA TYR A 201 -1.17 6.54 -21.12
C TYR A 201 -2.33 7.54 -21.01
N MET A 202 -2.58 8.03 -19.78
CA MET A 202 -3.71 8.91 -19.46
C MET A 202 -3.29 10.33 -19.08
N GLY A 203 -1.98 10.63 -19.08
CA GLY A 203 -1.45 11.94 -18.73
C GLY A 203 -0.57 11.94 -17.49
N ARG A 204 -0.07 13.12 -17.13
CA ARG A 204 0.72 13.32 -15.91
C ARG A 204 -0.18 13.19 -14.68
N ALA A 205 0.38 12.67 -13.60
CA ALA A 205 -0.28 12.64 -12.30
C ALA A 205 0.27 13.78 -11.42
N PRO A 206 -0.53 14.37 -10.52
CA PRO A 206 -0.05 15.38 -9.58
C PRO A 206 0.96 14.81 -8.57
N ILE A 207 1.93 15.61 -8.14
CA ILE A 207 3.11 15.10 -7.40
C ILE A 207 2.78 14.74 -5.94
N ASP A 208 1.90 15.50 -5.28
CA ASP A 208 1.58 15.35 -3.85
C ASP A 208 0.08 15.11 -3.59
N GLU A 209 -0.61 14.45 -4.53
CA GLU A 209 -2.02 14.09 -4.37
C GLU A 209 -2.15 12.65 -3.85
N ASP A 210 -3.02 12.46 -2.85
CA ASP A 210 -3.52 11.14 -2.49
C ASP A 210 -4.68 10.76 -3.42
N ASP A 211 -4.32 10.04 -4.48
CA ASP A 211 -5.22 9.68 -5.57
C ASP A 211 -5.96 8.35 -5.35
N ASP A 212 -5.74 7.63 -4.27
CA ASP A 212 -6.14 6.22 -4.17
C ASP A 212 -7.65 6.02 -4.30
N ILE A 213 -8.45 6.83 -3.61
CA ILE A 213 -9.92 6.75 -3.66
C ILE A 213 -10.41 7.06 -5.08
N LYS A 214 -9.84 8.11 -5.69
CA LYS A 214 -10.15 8.55 -7.06
C LYS A 214 -9.80 7.47 -8.07
N LEU A 215 -8.61 6.89 -8.01
CA LEU A 215 -8.18 5.83 -8.90
C LEU A 215 -8.97 4.54 -8.70
N ALA A 216 -9.26 4.17 -7.45
CA ALA A 216 -10.10 3.02 -7.13
C ALA A 216 -11.52 3.17 -7.72
N SER A 217 -12.09 4.37 -7.70
CA SER A 217 -13.41 4.64 -8.31
C SER A 217 -13.44 4.51 -9.84
N THR A 218 -12.28 4.48 -10.49
CA THR A 218 -12.22 4.29 -11.96
C THR A 218 -12.45 2.84 -12.37
N LEU A 219 -12.42 1.87 -11.44
CA LEU A 219 -12.55 0.45 -11.73
C LEU A 219 -13.80 0.14 -12.56
N ARG A 220 -13.61 -0.56 -13.67
CA ARG A 220 -14.68 -1.12 -14.50
C ARG A 220 -14.58 -2.63 -14.56
N THR A 221 -15.73 -3.28 -14.38
CA THR A 221 -15.86 -4.75 -14.40
C THR A 221 -16.87 -5.25 -15.43
N ASP A 222 -17.57 -4.34 -16.09
CA ASP A 222 -18.58 -4.55 -17.13
C ASP A 222 -17.98 -4.59 -18.56
N GLY A 223 -16.66 -4.46 -18.68
CA GLY A 223 -15.95 -4.40 -19.95
C GLY A 223 -15.81 -3.00 -20.54
N THR A 224 -16.35 -1.97 -19.89
CA THR A 224 -16.07 -0.57 -20.26
C THR A 224 -14.64 -0.18 -19.84
N LEU A 225 -14.10 0.85 -20.50
CA LEU A 225 -12.76 1.35 -20.21
C LEU A 225 -12.82 2.41 -19.09
N ALA A 226 -11.99 2.24 -18.07
CA ALA A 226 -11.84 3.17 -16.96
C ALA A 226 -11.40 4.56 -17.46
N ASP A 227 -12.04 5.64 -17.03
CA ASP A 227 -11.67 7.00 -17.46
C ASP A 227 -11.54 7.96 -16.27
N LEU A 228 -10.62 8.93 -16.37
CA LEU A 228 -10.40 9.97 -15.36
C LEU A 228 -11.46 11.07 -15.40
N LYS A 229 -12.12 11.26 -16.55
CA LYS A 229 -13.12 12.33 -16.74
C LYS A 229 -14.51 11.97 -16.22
N GLY A 230 -14.67 10.80 -15.59
CA GLY A 230 -15.83 10.48 -14.79
C GLY A 230 -17.14 10.37 -15.57
N THR A 231 -17.46 9.15 -16.01
CA THR A 231 -18.84 8.64 -15.97
C THR A 231 -18.84 7.38 -15.10
N SER A 232 -18.36 7.48 -13.86
CA SER A 232 -18.58 6.44 -12.85
C SER A 232 -20.00 6.63 -12.30
N PRO A 233 -20.84 5.58 -12.24
CA PRO A 233 -22.20 5.69 -11.71
C PRO A 233 -22.22 5.97 -10.20
N VAL A 234 -21.07 5.88 -9.53
CA VAL A 234 -20.89 6.20 -8.11
C VAL A 234 -20.26 7.58 -7.98
N MET A 235 -21.04 8.55 -7.54
CA MET A 235 -20.56 9.87 -7.16
C MET A 235 -19.86 9.77 -5.80
N VAL A 236 -18.55 10.02 -5.76
CA VAL A 236 -17.80 10.18 -4.50
C VAL A 236 -17.95 11.64 -4.05
N ALA A 237 -18.68 11.87 -2.96
CA ALA A 237 -18.80 13.21 -2.39
C ALA A 237 -17.42 13.71 -1.95
N SER A 238 -16.98 14.85 -2.46
CA SER A 238 -15.71 15.45 -2.03
C SER A 238 -15.81 15.82 -0.55
N ALA A 239 -14.90 15.34 0.29
CA ALA A 239 -14.78 15.72 1.69
C ALA A 239 -14.14 17.12 1.86
N ARG A 240 -14.42 18.06 0.93
CA ARG A 240 -14.15 19.47 1.21
C ARG A 240 -15.11 19.90 2.31
N PRO A 241 -14.63 20.47 3.43
CA PRO A 241 -15.52 21.11 4.38
C PRO A 241 -16.33 22.15 3.58
N PHE A 242 -17.63 21.93 3.47
CA PHE A 242 -18.53 22.98 3.02
C PHE A 242 -18.53 24.02 4.13
N VAL A 243 -17.60 24.97 4.04
CA VAL A 243 -17.66 26.20 4.83
C VAL A 243 -18.51 27.14 3.97
N PRO A 244 -19.81 27.33 4.28
CA PRO A 244 -20.55 28.39 3.64
C PRO A 244 -19.84 29.70 3.96
N ASP A 245 -19.55 30.49 2.92
CA ASP A 245 -19.16 31.89 3.07
C ASP A 245 -20.32 32.60 3.78
N VAL A 246 -20.24 32.69 5.10
CA VAL A 246 -21.13 33.54 5.89
C VAL A 246 -20.60 34.96 5.73
N PRO A 247 -21.31 35.87 5.03
CA PRO A 247 -20.89 37.27 5.00
C PRO A 247 -20.87 37.76 6.44
N SER A 248 -19.71 38.25 6.88
CA SER A 248 -19.52 38.86 8.20
C SER A 248 -20.62 39.88 8.41
N VAL A 249 -21.51 39.62 9.37
CA VAL A 249 -22.60 40.51 9.73
C VAL A 249 -22.00 41.85 10.15
N ARG A 250 -22.10 42.85 9.27
CA ARG A 250 -21.82 44.24 9.58
C ARG A 250 -22.74 44.62 10.74
N ALA A 251 -22.18 45.09 11.85
CA ALA A 251 -22.93 45.52 13.01
C ALA A 251 -24.05 46.48 12.59
N VAL A 252 -25.29 46.07 12.81
CA VAL A 252 -26.49 46.89 12.57
C VAL A 252 -26.71 47.73 13.84
N PRO A 253 -26.85 49.06 13.75
CA PRO A 253 -27.14 49.87 14.92
C PRO A 253 -28.53 49.54 15.49
N ALA A 254 -28.61 49.55 16.82
CA ALA A 254 -29.78 49.16 17.59
C ALA A 254 -30.92 50.19 17.47
N SER A 255 -31.86 49.94 16.55
CA SER A 255 -33.20 50.53 16.59
C SER A 255 -34.15 49.82 15.61
N ALA A 256 -34.77 48.72 16.04
CA ALA A 256 -35.92 48.12 15.37
C ALA A 256 -36.84 47.44 16.42
N PRO A 257 -38.18 47.53 16.28
CA PRO A 257 -39.17 47.11 17.29
C PRO A 257 -39.27 45.57 17.44
N PRO A 258 -39.81 45.06 18.57
CA PRO A 258 -39.85 43.63 18.84
C PRO A 258 -40.70 42.86 17.84
N SER A 259 -40.13 41.74 17.37
CA SER A 259 -40.66 40.78 16.40
C SER A 259 -42.09 40.35 16.70
N ALA A 260 -42.90 40.30 15.63
CA ALA A 260 -44.13 39.51 15.62
C ALA A 260 -43.77 38.01 15.76
N GLU A 261 -44.43 37.36 16.71
CA GLU A 261 -44.38 35.92 16.96
C GLU A 261 -44.68 35.15 15.66
N ALA A 262 -43.72 34.36 15.17
CA ALA A 262 -43.96 33.47 14.03
C ALA A 262 -44.86 32.30 14.48
N PRO A 263 -45.87 31.87 13.69
CA PRO A 263 -46.75 30.79 14.11
C PRO A 263 -45.99 29.46 14.23
N ILE A 264 -46.12 28.82 15.38
CA ILE A 264 -45.59 27.48 15.63
C ILE A 264 -46.41 26.47 14.78
N PRO A 265 -45.77 25.58 14.00
CA PRO A 265 -46.51 24.54 13.28
C PRO A 265 -47.17 23.57 14.28
N PRO A 266 -48.36 23.02 13.96
CA PRO A 266 -49.04 22.09 14.85
C PRO A 266 -48.19 20.84 15.12
N SER A 267 -48.29 20.30 16.33
CA SER A 267 -47.60 19.08 16.76
C SER A 267 -48.04 17.87 15.93
N ARG A 268 -47.09 16.95 15.73
CA ARG A 268 -47.27 15.68 14.99
C ARG A 268 -48.40 14.85 15.64
N PRO A 269 -49.33 14.24 14.88
CA PRO A 269 -50.57 13.70 15.45
C PRO A 269 -50.43 12.39 16.25
N TYR A 270 -49.23 11.82 16.40
CA TYR A 270 -49.06 10.51 17.05
C TYR A 270 -47.83 10.49 17.94
N ASP A 271 -48.07 10.14 19.20
CA ASP A 271 -47.08 9.92 20.26
C ASP A 271 -46.70 8.43 20.30
N LEU A 272 -45.40 8.12 20.23
CA LEU A 272 -44.90 6.76 20.40
C LEU A 272 -44.78 6.50 21.89
N GLY A 273 -45.88 6.03 22.47
CA GLY A 273 -46.05 5.85 23.91
C GLY A 273 -44.86 5.17 24.59
N THR A 274 -44.21 5.92 25.48
CA THR A 274 -43.41 5.37 26.57
C THR A 274 -44.08 5.74 27.89
N SER A 275 -44.61 4.71 28.55
CA SER A 275 -45.23 4.74 29.87
C SER A 275 -44.27 5.14 30.99
N GLY A 276 -44.72 6.00 31.91
CA GLY A 276 -44.23 6.05 33.30
C GLY A 276 -43.74 7.41 33.81
N SER A 277 -44.61 8.11 34.55
CA SER A 277 -44.46 9.39 35.28
C SER A 277 -43.45 9.35 36.47
N PRO A 278 -43.29 10.40 37.33
CA PRO A 278 -43.56 11.84 37.19
C PRO A 278 -42.42 12.79 37.66
N ALA A 279 -42.54 14.06 37.24
CA ALA A 279 -42.24 15.33 37.92
C ALA A 279 -41.15 15.43 39.02
N SER A 280 -40.24 16.38 38.84
CA SER A 280 -40.05 17.45 39.83
C SER A 280 -39.46 18.72 39.20
N ASN A 281 -39.98 19.83 39.70
CA ASN A 281 -39.82 21.20 39.26
C ASN A 281 -38.45 21.82 39.54
N ALA A 282 -38.23 22.89 38.79
CA ALA A 282 -37.61 24.15 39.21
C ALA A 282 -36.09 24.23 39.31
N GLY A 283 -35.57 25.31 38.73
CA GLY A 283 -34.29 25.87 39.15
C GLY A 283 -33.52 26.53 38.03
N SER A 284 -33.87 27.78 37.73
CA SER A 284 -33.00 28.80 37.14
C SER A 284 -31.53 28.67 37.58
N VAL A 285 -30.55 28.93 36.70
CA VAL A 285 -29.77 30.18 36.69
C VAL A 285 -28.66 30.17 35.61
N ALA A 286 -28.56 31.31 34.93
CA ALA A 286 -27.40 31.97 34.30
C ALA A 286 -26.12 31.16 33.98
N VAL A 287 -25.79 31.09 32.69
CA VAL A 287 -24.40 30.96 32.24
C VAL A 287 -23.81 32.37 32.16
N ALA A 288 -23.00 32.72 33.17
CA ALA A 288 -22.13 33.88 33.14
C ALA A 288 -20.69 33.43 32.83
N SER A 289 -20.05 34.24 32.01
CA SER A 289 -18.76 34.03 31.37
C SER A 289 -17.55 34.05 32.31
N ALA A 290 -16.50 33.43 31.77
CA ALA A 290 -15.10 33.87 31.77
C ALA A 290 -14.17 33.54 32.96
N SER A 291 -12.97 33.14 32.51
CA SER A 291 -11.63 33.42 33.03
C SER A 291 -11.13 32.71 34.28
N GLY A 292 -10.01 32.01 34.10
CA GLY A 292 -8.78 32.39 34.82
C GLY A 292 -8.29 31.45 35.92
N TRP A 293 -7.17 30.79 35.60
CA TRP A 293 -6.03 30.44 36.47
C TRP A 293 -6.17 29.43 37.62
N SER A 294 -5.49 28.30 37.38
CA SER A 294 -4.49 27.61 38.23
C SER A 294 -4.36 27.99 39.71
N SER A 295 -4.36 26.97 40.57
CA SER A 295 -3.30 26.59 41.53
C SER A 295 -3.77 25.38 42.34
N GLY A 296 -2.96 24.32 42.47
CA GLY A 296 -3.22 23.18 43.38
C GLY A 296 -2.98 23.56 44.86
N PRO A 297 -2.53 22.66 45.75
CA PRO A 297 -2.63 21.19 45.81
C PRO A 297 -3.21 20.71 47.18
N ALA A 298 -3.67 19.46 47.31
CA ALA A 298 -3.94 18.84 48.63
C ALA A 298 -4.14 17.31 48.52
N PRO A 299 -4.04 16.52 49.62
CA PRO A 299 -2.97 15.54 49.74
C PRO A 299 -3.40 14.12 50.21
N VAL A 300 -2.40 13.23 50.20
CA VAL A 300 -2.12 11.98 50.94
C VAL A 300 -3.19 11.16 51.70
N SER A 301 -2.93 9.83 51.64
CA SER A 301 -3.26 8.76 52.59
C SER A 301 -4.67 8.16 52.47
N GLY A 302 -4.88 6.85 52.26
CA GLY A 302 -4.05 5.68 52.57
C GLY A 302 -4.78 4.86 53.63
N LEU A 303 -5.27 3.66 53.25
CA LEU A 303 -5.76 2.51 54.04
C LEU A 303 -6.27 1.49 52.99
N GLY A 304 -5.90 0.22 52.88
CA GLY A 304 -5.29 -0.71 53.84
C GLY A 304 -6.13 -2.00 53.89
N PHE A 305 -5.82 -2.95 53.01
CA PHE A 305 -5.90 -4.43 53.10
C PHE A 305 -7.11 -5.18 53.74
N ALA A 306 -7.68 -6.11 52.96
CA ALA A 306 -8.00 -7.52 53.27
C ALA A 306 -8.56 -8.16 51.97
N GLY A 307 -8.31 -9.38 51.50
CA GLY A 307 -7.62 -10.58 51.92
C GLY A 307 -8.06 -11.69 50.94
N VAL A 308 -7.14 -12.53 50.47
CA VAL A 308 -7.37 -13.66 49.52
C VAL A 308 -7.88 -14.89 50.30
N PRO A 309 -8.61 -15.84 49.67
CA PRO A 309 -7.93 -17.09 49.32
C PRO A 309 -8.30 -17.64 47.93
N ALA A 310 -7.39 -18.49 47.45
CA ALA A 310 -7.44 -19.27 46.22
C ALA A 310 -8.20 -20.60 46.40
N GLU A 311 -8.77 -21.14 45.34
CA GLU A 311 -9.17 -22.55 45.21
C GLU A 311 -8.97 -22.96 43.73
N SER A 312 -7.90 -23.68 43.41
CA SER A 312 -7.72 -25.14 43.38
C SER A 312 -8.45 -25.84 42.23
N ALA A 313 -7.63 -26.57 41.47
CA ALA A 313 -7.93 -27.39 40.32
C ALA A 313 -8.92 -28.53 40.58
N ARG A 314 -9.64 -28.89 39.52
CA ARG A 314 -9.81 -30.27 39.03
C ARG A 314 -9.74 -30.27 37.51
#